data_AF-A0A2N0VG48-F1
#
_entry.id   AF-A0A2N0VG48-F1
#
_cell.length_a   1.000
_cell.length_b   1.000
_cell.length_c   1.000
_cell.angle_alpha   90.00
_cell.angle_beta   90.00
_cell.angle_gamma   90.00
#
_symmetry.space_group_name_H-M   'P 1'
#
loop_
_entity.id
_entity.type
_entity.pdbx_description
1 polymer ?
#
loop_
_entity_poly.entity_id
_entity_poly.type
_entity_poly.pdbx_seq_one_letter_code
_entity_poly.pdbx_strand_id
1 'polypeptide(L)'
;MENFSTQWFLAFYVSLGTLLISYGVFLLFKTDQMKEYLLSAAQDETPPASWKKYLKYLLLFTLPGLFLSFIPFSWIELLFSLWALLIIFVAGQLILVWPHTSKAIIANKDNLKRKIRFVAANMMSIGLILFLLCYVLLERSGTLV
;
A
#
# COMPACT_ATOMS: atom_id res chain seq x y z
N MET A 1 1.62 -25.90 9.69
CA MET A 1 1.42 -24.86 8.66
C MET A 1 0.62 -23.68 9.20
N GLU A 2 -0.35 -23.89 10.08
CA GLU A 2 -1.20 -22.82 10.62
C GLU A 2 -0.42 -21.73 11.39
N ASN A 3 0.56 -22.12 12.23
CA ASN A 3 1.43 -21.16 12.92
C ASN A 3 2.27 -20.31 11.96
N PHE A 4 2.72 -20.89 10.83
CA PHE A 4 3.50 -20.16 9.83
C PHE A 4 2.64 -19.14 9.09
N SER A 5 1.42 -19.52 8.69
CA SER A 5 0.47 -18.60 8.05
C SER A 5 0.12 -17.43 8.97
N THR A 6 -0.19 -17.72 10.23
CA THR A 6 -0.47 -16.70 11.25
C THR A 6 0.71 -15.73 11.42
N GLN A 7 1.93 -16.24 11.55
CA GLN A 7 3.14 -15.41 11.65
C GLN A 7 3.38 -14.58 10.39
N TRP A 8 3.11 -15.13 9.21
CA TRP A 8 3.23 -14.42 7.94
C TRP A 8 2.26 -13.24 7.86
N PHE A 9 0.98 -13.46 8.15
CA PHE A 9 -0.02 -12.39 8.14
C PHE A 9 0.23 -11.35 9.21
N LEU A 10 0.68 -11.75 10.40
CA LEU A 10 1.09 -10.82 11.44
C LEU A 10 2.26 -9.94 10.96
N ALA A 11 3.31 -10.55 10.41
CA ALA A 11 4.43 -9.82 9.84
C ALA A 11 3.99 -8.90 8.70
N PHE A 12 3.06 -9.34 7.86
CA PHE A 12 2.49 -8.54 6.78
C PHE A 12 1.73 -7.33 7.33
N TYR A 13 0.77 -7.53 8.23
CA TYR A 13 -0.03 -6.45 8.80
C TYR A 13 0.81 -5.43 9.55
N VAL A 14 1.77 -5.89 10.37
CA VAL A 14 2.65 -4.98 11.12
C VAL A 14 3.58 -4.23 10.17
N SER A 15 4.22 -4.90 9.22
CA SER A 15 5.16 -4.24 8.29
C SER A 15 4.45 -3.26 7.37
N LEU A 16 3.37 -3.67 6.72
CA LEU A 16 2.59 -2.82 5.83
C LEU A 16 1.88 -1.71 6.62
N GLY A 17 1.33 -2.00 7.80
CA GLY A 17 0.68 -1.01 8.67
C GLY A 17 1.66 0.08 9.10
N THR A 18 2.84 -0.32 9.59
CA THR A 18 3.90 0.63 9.97
C THR A 18 4.38 1.45 8.78
N LEU A 19 4.56 0.82 7.61
CA LEU A 19 4.97 1.51 6.38
C LEU A 19 3.91 2.54 5.97
N LEU A 20 2.63 2.17 5.96
CA LEU A 20 1.55 3.08 5.57
C LEU A 20 1.38 4.25 6.54
N ILE A 21 1.47 4.02 7.85
CA ILE A 21 1.42 5.11 8.83
C ILE A 21 2.64 6.02 8.68
N SER A 22 3.86 5.47 8.68
CA SER A 22 5.09 6.27 8.58
C SER A 22 5.14 7.10 7.30
N TYR A 23 4.81 6.50 6.14
CA TYR A 23 4.74 7.25 4.88
C TYR A 23 3.56 8.21 4.83
N GLY A 24 2.40 7.87 5.40
CA GLY A 24 1.26 8.79 5.49
C GLY A 24 1.59 10.04 6.30
N VAL A 25 2.22 9.86 7.46
CA VAL A 25 2.73 10.95 8.30
C VAL A 25 3.77 11.78 7.53
N PHE A 26 4.74 11.12 6.88
CA PHE A 26 5.73 11.78 6.05
C PHE A 26 5.09 12.64 4.94
N LEU A 27 4.09 12.10 4.23
CA LEU A 27 3.38 12.83 3.17
C LEU A 27 2.58 14.03 3.69
N LEU A 28 2.04 13.96 4.91
CA LEU A 28 1.37 15.10 5.53
C LEU A 28 2.34 16.24 5.86
N PHE A 29 3.51 15.92 6.40
CA PHE A 29 4.52 16.92 6.75
C PHE A 29 5.27 17.46 5.53
N LYS A 30 5.52 16.61 4.53
CA LYS A 30 6.30 16.92 3.33
C LYS A 30 5.44 17.04 2.07
N THR A 31 4.17 17.45 2.23
CA THR A 31 3.22 17.55 1.10
C THR A 31 3.75 18.45 -0.02
N ASP A 32 4.35 19.59 0.33
CA ASP A 32 4.85 20.55 -0.66
C ASP A 32 6.07 19.99 -1.43
N GLN A 33 7.00 19.35 -0.73
CA GLN A 33 8.14 18.65 -1.37
C GLN A 33 7.67 17.52 -2.28
N MET A 34 6.66 16.75 -1.86
CA MET A 34 6.10 15.68 -2.68
C MET A 34 5.35 16.20 -3.91
N LYS A 35 4.67 17.35 -3.80
CA LYS A 35 4.05 18.03 -4.93
C LYS A 35 5.10 18.40 -5.98
N GLU A 36 6.20 19.01 -5.56
CA GLU A 36 7.32 19.38 -6.45
C GLU A 36 7.96 18.16 -7.08
N TYR A 37 8.21 17.10 -6.29
CA TYR A 37 8.72 15.84 -6.81
C TYR A 37 7.82 15.22 -7.88
N LEU A 38 6.50 15.16 -7.64
CA LEU A 38 5.54 14.62 -8.62
C LEU A 38 5.44 15.47 -9.88
N LEU A 39 5.51 16.80 -9.75
CA LEU A 39 5.50 17.71 -10.90
C LEU A 39 6.79 17.59 -11.72
N SER A 40 7.95 17.47 -11.05
CA SER A 40 9.23 17.23 -11.71
C SER A 40 9.25 15.89 -12.42
N ALA A 41 8.83 14.80 -11.75
CA ALA A 41 8.74 13.48 -12.37
C ALA A 41 7.78 13.47 -13.57
N ALA A 42 6.67 14.23 -13.50
CA ALA A 42 5.71 14.31 -14.60
C ALA A 42 6.23 15.06 -15.84
N GLN A 43 7.35 15.78 -15.75
CA GLN A 43 8.00 16.37 -16.91
C GLN A 43 8.74 15.34 -17.76
N ASP A 44 9.13 14.20 -17.16
CA ASP A 44 9.80 13.12 -17.85
C ASP A 44 8.79 12.20 -18.56
N GLU A 45 9.15 11.73 -19.76
CA GLU A 45 8.35 10.79 -20.55
C GLU A 45 8.28 9.39 -19.92
N THR A 46 9.12 9.09 -18.93
CA THR A 46 9.20 7.78 -18.29
C THR A 46 8.96 7.88 -16.78
N PRO A 47 8.26 6.91 -16.18
CA PRO A 47 8.01 6.91 -14.74
C PRO A 47 9.31 6.63 -13.97
N PRO A 48 9.44 7.12 -12.71
CA PRO A 48 10.59 6.82 -11.87
C PRO A 48 10.82 5.30 -11.73
N ALA A 49 12.06 4.86 -12.01
CA ALA A 49 12.41 3.43 -11.99
C ALA A 49 12.19 2.77 -10.62
N SER A 50 12.30 3.54 -9.53
CA SER A 50 12.03 3.09 -8.16
C SER A 50 10.59 2.62 -7.97
N TRP A 51 9.61 3.20 -8.66
CA TRP A 51 8.20 2.85 -8.49
C TRP A 51 7.90 1.44 -9.00
N LYS A 52 8.49 1.06 -10.14
CA LYS A 52 8.43 -0.31 -10.67
C LYS A 52 9.05 -1.31 -9.69
N LYS A 53 10.16 -0.93 -9.06
CA LYS A 53 10.87 -1.75 -8.06
C LYS A 53 10.00 -1.98 -6.82
N TYR A 54 9.42 -0.92 -6.27
CA TYR A 54 8.52 -1.03 -5.10
C TYR A 54 7.29 -1.89 -5.41
N LEU A 55 6.68 -1.71 -6.58
CA LEU A 55 5.53 -2.50 -7.00
C LEU A 55 5.86 -3.99 -7.14
N LYS A 56 7.03 -4.31 -7.70
CA LYS A 56 7.51 -5.69 -7.82
C LYS A 56 7.68 -6.34 -6.44
N TYR A 57 8.29 -5.64 -5.48
CA TYR A 57 8.45 -6.19 -4.12
C TYR A 57 7.12 -6.34 -3.40
N LEU A 58 6.21 -5.36 -3.50
CA LEU A 58 4.87 -5.48 -2.95
C LEU A 58 4.11 -6.66 -3.54
N LEU A 59 4.21 -6.90 -4.85
CA LEU A 59 3.61 -8.06 -5.50
C LEU A 59 4.20 -9.37 -4.98
N LEU A 60 5.53 -9.49 -4.95
CA LEU A 60 6.21 -10.68 -4.44
C LEU A 60 5.90 -10.98 -2.99
N PHE A 61 5.64 -9.94 -2.18
CA PHE A 61 5.24 -10.09 -0.78
C PHE A 61 3.76 -10.46 -0.63
N THR A 62 2.90 -9.98 -1.53
CA THR A 62 1.45 -10.21 -1.50
C THR A 62 1.06 -11.60 -2.02
N LEU A 63 1.77 -12.12 -3.03
CA LEU A 63 1.46 -13.41 -3.64
C LEU A 63 1.48 -14.59 -2.65
N PRO A 64 2.51 -14.77 -1.79
CA PRO A 64 2.49 -15.80 -0.76
C PRO A 64 1.31 -15.66 0.20
N GLY A 65 0.92 -14.41 0.55
CA GLY A 65 -0.24 -14.13 1.38
C GLY A 65 -1.53 -14.70 0.78
N LEU A 66 -1.72 -14.57 -0.54
CA LEU A 66 -2.88 -15.15 -1.21
C LEU A 66 -2.95 -16.68 -1.01
N PHE A 67 -1.84 -17.39 -1.22
CA PHE A 67 -1.80 -18.85 -1.02
C PHE A 67 -1.98 -19.23 0.45
N LEU A 68 -1.35 -18.51 1.38
CA LEU A 68 -1.43 -18.78 2.81
C LEU A 68 -2.81 -18.49 3.40
N SER A 69 -3.62 -17.64 2.77
CA SER A 69 -5.00 -17.36 3.20
C SER A 69 -5.92 -18.59 3.15
N PHE A 70 -5.51 -19.65 2.45
CA PHE A 70 -6.23 -20.92 2.39
C PHE A 70 -5.82 -21.91 3.50
N ILE A 71 -4.76 -21.64 4.28
CA ILE A 71 -4.18 -22.60 5.24
C ILE A 71 -3.80 -21.90 6.57
N PRO A 72 -4.65 -21.95 7.61
CA PRO A 72 -6.04 -22.37 7.59
C PRO A 72 -6.88 -21.35 6.82
N PHE A 73 -7.99 -21.80 6.21
CA PHE A 73 -8.80 -20.92 5.41
C PHE A 73 -9.35 -19.75 6.23
N SER A 74 -9.21 -18.54 5.69
CA SER A 74 -9.77 -17.36 6.32
C SER A 74 -10.19 -16.29 5.30
N TRP A 75 -11.46 -15.89 5.40
CA TRP A 75 -12.08 -14.90 4.53
C TRP A 75 -11.44 -13.51 4.66
N ILE A 76 -10.99 -13.14 5.86
CA ILE A 76 -10.40 -11.82 6.14
C ILE A 76 -9.07 -11.69 5.38
N GLU A 77 -8.19 -12.67 5.53
CA GLU A 77 -6.87 -12.76 4.92
C GLU A 77 -6.96 -12.89 3.40
N LEU A 78 -7.96 -13.64 2.91
CA LEU A 78 -8.23 -13.76 1.48
C LEU A 78 -8.69 -12.42 0.89
N LEU A 79 -9.67 -11.76 1.52
CA LEU A 79 -10.18 -10.46 1.07
C LEU A 79 -9.09 -9.39 1.12
N PHE A 80 -8.28 -9.39 2.18
CA PHE A 80 -7.11 -8.52 2.30
C PHE A 80 -6.10 -8.75 1.18
N SER A 81 -5.76 -10.01 0.89
CA SER A 81 -4.80 -10.35 -0.17
C SER A 81 -5.31 -9.93 -1.55
N LEU A 82 -6.60 -10.16 -1.83
CA LEU A 82 -7.24 -9.72 -3.07
C LEU A 82 -7.27 -8.19 -3.19
N TRP A 83 -7.61 -7.50 -2.10
CA TRP A 83 -7.61 -6.04 -2.07
C TRP A 83 -6.20 -5.48 -2.30
N ALA A 84 -5.17 -6.05 -1.66
CA ALA A 84 -3.79 -5.66 -1.88
C ALA A 84 -3.35 -5.87 -3.35
N LEU A 85 -3.72 -7.00 -3.95
CA LEU A 85 -3.47 -7.27 -5.37
C LEU A 85 -4.18 -6.26 -6.29
N LEU A 86 -5.42 -5.87 -5.97
CA LEU A 86 -6.15 -4.85 -6.72
C LEU A 86 -5.43 -3.49 -6.68
N ILE A 87 -4.96 -3.07 -5.49
CA ILE A 87 -4.21 -1.80 -5.34
C ILE A 87 -2.89 -1.86 -6.13
N ILE A 88 -2.16 -2.98 -6.06
CA ILE A 88 -0.93 -3.20 -6.82
C ILE A 88 -1.22 -3.15 -8.34
N PHE A 89 -2.30 -3.77 -8.78
CA PHE A 89 -2.71 -3.75 -10.19
C PHE A 89 -3.01 -2.31 -10.66
N VAL A 90 -3.80 -1.55 -9.89
CA VAL A 90 -4.13 -0.15 -10.23
C VAL A 90 -2.87 0.72 -10.26
N ALA A 91 -1.98 0.59 -9.27
CA ALA A 91 -0.71 1.31 -9.24
C ALA A 91 0.18 0.95 -10.45
N GLY A 92 0.22 -0.33 -10.82
CA GLY A 92 0.94 -0.81 -12.01
C GLY A 92 0.38 -0.24 -13.30
N GLN A 93 -0.94 -0.18 -13.44
CA GLN A 93 -1.60 0.44 -14.59
C GLN A 93 -1.22 1.93 -14.70
N LEU A 94 -1.25 2.69 -13.60
CA LEU A 94 -0.87 4.12 -13.60
C LEU A 94 0.58 4.35 -14.06
N ILE A 95 1.48 3.41 -13.77
CA ILE A 95 2.88 3.43 -14.26
C ILE A 95 2.96 3.01 -15.73
N LEU A 96 2.15 2.05 -16.16
CA LEU A 96 2.12 1.55 -17.54
C LEU A 96 1.65 2.65 -18.52
N VAL A 97 0.56 3.34 -18.17
CA VAL A 97 0.04 4.49 -18.93
C VAL A 97 0.61 5.82 -18.44
N TRP A 98 1.91 5.84 -18.11
CA TRP A 98 2.59 7.03 -17.59
C TRP A 98 2.36 8.31 -18.40
N PRO A 99 2.39 8.34 -19.75
CA PRO A 99 2.15 9.56 -20.51
C PRO A 99 0.76 10.19 -20.27
N HIS A 100 -0.24 9.38 -19.93
CA HIS A 100 -1.56 9.87 -19.54
C HIS A 100 -1.57 10.32 -18.08
N THR A 101 -0.93 9.55 -17.20
CA THR A 101 -0.79 9.87 -15.77
C THR A 101 -0.03 11.18 -15.55
N SER A 102 1.09 11.41 -16.24
CA SER A 102 1.90 12.62 -16.13
C SER A 102 1.12 13.86 -16.57
N LYS A 103 0.40 13.79 -17.70
CA LYS A 103 -0.52 14.83 -18.16
C LYS A 103 -1.60 15.13 -17.12
N ALA A 104 -2.18 14.10 -16.52
CA ALA A 104 -3.19 14.27 -15.48
C ALA A 104 -2.63 14.95 -14.20
N ILE A 105 -1.38 14.64 -13.83
CA ILE A 105 -0.67 15.28 -12.71
C ILE A 105 -0.46 16.77 -12.99
N ILE A 106 0.05 17.11 -14.18
CA ILE A 106 0.30 18.52 -14.58
C ILE A 106 -1.02 19.30 -14.66
N ALA A 107 -2.06 18.73 -15.26
CA ALA A 107 -3.38 19.36 -15.38
C ALA A 107 -4.03 19.64 -14.02
N ASN A 108 -3.71 18.85 -12.99
CA ASN A 108 -4.27 18.98 -11.64
C ASN A 108 -3.30 19.60 -10.62
N LYS A 109 -2.25 20.32 -11.07
CA LYS A 109 -1.20 20.88 -10.21
C LYS A 109 -1.72 21.68 -8.99
N ASP A 110 -2.82 22.40 -9.14
CA ASP A 110 -3.38 23.26 -8.09
C ASP A 110 -4.10 22.43 -7.01
N ASN A 111 -4.72 21.32 -7.42
CA ASN A 111 -5.39 20.38 -6.53
C ASN A 111 -4.46 19.28 -5.99
N LEU A 112 -3.22 19.20 -6.48
CA LEU A 112 -2.30 18.11 -6.18
C LEU A 112 -1.96 18.03 -4.68
N LYS A 113 -1.79 19.17 -4.01
CA LYS A 113 -1.56 19.24 -2.55
C LYS A 113 -2.71 18.61 -1.77
N ARG A 114 -3.95 18.89 -2.15
CA ARG A 114 -5.16 18.31 -1.53
C ARG A 114 -5.24 16.81 -1.77
N LYS A 115 -4.95 16.36 -3.00
CA LYS A 115 -4.92 14.93 -3.35
C LYS A 115 -3.84 14.18 -2.58
N ILE A 116 -2.63 14.72 -2.44
CA ILE A 116 -1.55 14.12 -1.65
C ILE A 116 -1.96 13.98 -0.18
N ARG A 117 -2.53 15.03 0.43
CA ARG A 117 -3.03 14.96 1.81
C ARG A 117 -4.15 13.93 1.98
N PHE A 118 -5.04 13.83 1.00
CA PHE A 118 -6.09 12.83 1.01
C PHE A 118 -5.50 11.41 0.93
N VAL A 119 -4.54 11.16 0.05
CA VAL A 119 -3.83 9.87 -0.02
C VAL A 119 -3.11 9.58 1.29
N ALA A 120 -2.40 10.57 1.85
CA ALA A 120 -1.72 10.45 3.13
C ALA A 120 -2.68 10.06 4.28
N ALA A 121 -3.85 10.69 4.35
CA ALA A 121 -4.89 10.35 5.30
C ALA A 121 -5.40 8.91 5.09
N ASN A 122 -5.67 8.52 3.85
CA ASN A 122 -6.08 7.14 3.54
C ASN A 122 -5.00 6.12 3.90
N MET A 123 -3.72 6.41 3.64
CA MET A 123 -2.61 5.52 4.02
C MET A 123 -2.59 5.31 5.53
N MET A 124 -2.71 6.38 6.33
CA MET A 124 -2.77 6.24 7.79
C MET A 124 -4.01 5.45 8.24
N SER A 125 -5.19 5.74 7.69
CA SER A 125 -6.43 5.02 8.01
C SER A 125 -6.31 3.53 7.69
N ILE A 126 -5.78 3.18 6.52
CA ILE A 126 -5.53 1.78 6.14
C ILE A 126 -4.51 1.18 7.10
N GLY A 127 -3.44 1.89 7.45
CA GLY A 127 -2.44 1.42 8.40
C GLY A 127 -3.05 1.09 9.77
N LEU A 128 -3.95 1.93 10.28
CA LEU A 128 -4.71 1.64 11.51
C LEU A 128 -5.60 0.40 11.37
N ILE A 129 -6.29 0.25 10.24
CA ILE A 129 -7.09 -0.95 9.95
C ILE A 129 -6.20 -2.20 9.97
N LEU A 130 -4.98 -2.16 9.42
CA LEU A 130 -4.05 -3.30 9.47
C LEU A 130 -3.62 -3.64 10.90
N PHE A 131 -3.42 -2.66 11.76
CA PHE A 131 -3.16 -2.93 13.19
C PHE A 131 -4.38 -3.55 13.89
N LEU A 132 -5.60 -3.14 13.53
CA LEU A 132 -6.82 -3.79 14.02
C LEU A 132 -6.94 -5.23 13.51
N LEU A 133 -6.59 -5.50 12.25
CA LEU A 133 -6.53 -6.87 11.72
C LEU A 133 -5.47 -7.72 12.44
N CYS A 134 -4.33 -7.12 12.80
CA CYS A 134 -3.31 -7.78 13.62
C CYS A 134 -3.85 -8.15 15.01
N TYR A 135 -4.62 -7.26 15.65
CA TYR A 135 -5.26 -7.53 16.93
C TYR A 135 -6.26 -8.70 16.81
N VAL A 136 -7.15 -8.65 15.83
CA VAL A 136 -8.14 -9.72 15.55
C VAL A 136 -7.44 -11.06 15.28
N LEU A 137 -6.34 -11.04 14.53
CA LEU A 137 -5.53 -12.23 14.26
C LEU A 137 -4.95 -12.82 15.54
N LEU A 138 -4.34 -11.99 16.40
CA LEU A 138 -3.77 -12.43 17.69
C LEU A 138 -4.83 -12.96 18.66
N GLU A 139 -6.00 -12.32 18.71
CA GLU A 139 -7.13 -12.75 19.53
C GLU A 139 -7.62 -14.14 19.07
N ARG A 140 -7.83 -14.32 17.76
CA ARG A 140 -8.24 -15.61 17.18
C ARG A 140 -7.20 -16.71 17.36
N SER A 141 -5.92 -16.36 17.37
CA SER A 141 -4.82 -17.30 17.59
C SER A 141 -4.61 -17.67 19.06
N GLY A 142 -5.36 -17.08 20.00
CA GLY A 142 -5.24 -17.36 21.44
C GLY A 142 -3.94 -16.87 22.07
N THR A 143 -3.23 -15.94 21.40
CA THR A 143 -1.97 -15.36 21.88
C THR A 143 -2.16 -14.14 22.79
N LEU A 144 -3.35 -13.54 22.77
CA LEU A 144 -3.80 -12.55 23.75
C LEU A 144 -4.60 -13.29 24.84
N VAL A 145 -3.89 -13.74 25.88
CA VAL A 145 -4.48 -14.17 27.17
C VAL A 145 -4.16 -13.10 28.21
#